data_AF-A0A7H9BJL8-F1
#
_entry.id   AF-A0A7H9BJL8-F1
#
_cell.length_a   1.000
_cell.length_b   1.000
_cell.length_c   1.000
_cell.angle_alpha   90.00
_cell.angle_beta   90.00
_cell.angle_gamma   90.00
#
_symmetry.space_group_name_H-M   'P 1'
#
loop_
_entity.id
_entity.type
_entity.pdbx_description
1 polymer ?
#
loop_
_entity_poly.entity_id
_entity_poly.type
_entity_poly.pdbx_seq_one_letter_code
_entity_poly.pdbx_strand_id
1 'polypeptide(L)'
;MNLTIRDYMAFFTAFAVMFIYYLTWYLFRYMSWPWHNSYNIPGFFLLLLSWPWSGFLFSAQSYFEGLNIFGKYSSQIFLNLLTSIGFGLNVVIVKKVFVGIKLMLK
;
A
#
# COMPACT_ATOMS: atom_id res chain seq x y z
N MET A 1 -6.80 21.70 -5.29
CA MET A 1 -5.57 21.32 -6.04
C MET A 1 -5.99 20.50 -7.23
N ASN A 2 -5.76 20.97 -8.46
CA ASN A 2 -6.17 20.23 -9.65
C ASN A 2 -5.22 19.04 -9.90
N LEU A 3 -5.78 17.85 -10.03
CA LEU A 3 -5.06 16.63 -10.38
C LEU A 3 -4.90 16.55 -11.90
N THR A 4 -3.71 16.16 -12.34
CA THR A 4 -3.38 15.98 -13.76
C THR A 4 -3.43 14.49 -14.12
N ILE A 5 -3.51 14.17 -15.42
CA ILE A 5 -3.41 12.78 -15.92
C ILE A 5 -2.15 12.08 -15.39
N ARG A 6 -1.03 12.79 -15.31
CA ARG A 6 0.23 12.26 -14.76
C ARG A 6 0.15 11.93 -13.27
N ASP A 7 -0.75 12.55 -12.53
CA ASP A 7 -0.96 12.27 -11.11
C ASP A 7 -1.79 11.00 -10.94
N TYR A 8 -2.84 10.82 -11.75
CA TYR A 8 -3.60 9.58 -11.79
C TYR A 8 -2.72 8.40 -12.23
N MET A 9 -1.89 8.56 -13.24
CA MET A 9 -0.93 7.52 -13.65
C MET A 9 0.01 7.14 -12.49
N ALA A 10 0.60 8.12 -11.80
CA ALA A 10 1.47 7.86 -10.66
C ALA A 10 0.74 7.12 -9.52
N PHE A 11 -0.50 7.53 -9.23
CA PHE A 11 -1.36 6.87 -8.26
C PHE A 11 -1.61 5.41 -8.62
N PHE A 12 -2.12 5.14 -9.83
CA PHE A 12 -2.51 3.79 -10.24
C PHE A 12 -1.31 2.85 -10.39
N THR A 13 -0.17 3.35 -10.86
CA THR A 13 1.06 2.55 -10.89
C THR A 13 1.51 2.18 -9.49
N ALA A 14 1.56 3.15 -8.57
CA ALA A 14 1.95 2.89 -7.18
C ALA A 14 0.96 1.93 -6.48
N PHE A 15 -0.34 2.17 -6.64
CA PHE A 15 -1.40 1.30 -6.15
C PHE A 15 -1.21 -0.14 -6.67
N ALA A 16 -1.03 -0.32 -7.99
CA ALA A 16 -0.89 -1.64 -8.59
C ALA A 16 0.37 -2.36 -8.09
N VAL A 17 1.51 -1.68 -7.95
CA VAL A 17 2.74 -2.26 -7.40
C VAL A 17 2.51 -2.78 -5.98
N MET A 18 1.91 -1.96 -5.11
CA MET A 18 1.61 -2.36 -3.73
C MET A 18 0.63 -3.55 -3.68
N PHE A 19 -0.44 -3.47 -4.48
CA PHE A 19 -1.50 -4.46 -4.48
C PHE A 19 -1.01 -5.82 -5.02
N ILE A 20 -0.27 -5.81 -6.13
CA ILE A 20 0.33 -7.01 -6.71
C ILE A 20 1.33 -7.61 -5.73
N TYR A 21 2.16 -6.80 -5.07
CA TYR A 21 3.08 -7.30 -4.06
C TYR A 21 2.36 -8.09 -2.96
N TYR A 22 1.28 -7.52 -2.40
CA TYR A 22 0.48 -8.23 -1.40
C TYR A 22 -0.15 -9.51 -1.95
N LEU A 23 -0.70 -9.47 -3.17
CA LEU A 23 -1.28 -10.64 -3.80
C LEU A 23 -0.25 -11.77 -3.95
N THR A 24 0.96 -11.43 -4.44
CA THR A 24 2.08 -12.37 -4.55
C THR A 24 2.48 -12.90 -3.18
N TRP A 25 2.60 -12.04 -2.18
CA TRP A 25 2.90 -12.46 -0.81
C TRP A 25 1.87 -13.48 -0.27
N TYR A 26 0.58 -13.22 -0.49
CA TYR A 26 -0.50 -14.16 -0.12
C TYR A 26 -0.40 -15.49 -0.85
N LEU A 27 -0.12 -15.49 -2.16
CA LEU A 27 0.06 -16.72 -2.93
C LEU A 27 1.23 -17.56 -2.39
N PHE A 28 2.35 -16.93 -2.07
CA PHE A 28 3.49 -17.62 -1.47
C PHE A 28 3.18 -18.18 -0.08
N ARG A 29 2.44 -17.43 0.75
CA ARG A 29 1.94 -17.92 2.05
C ARG A 29 1.04 -19.13 1.89
N TYR A 30 0.10 -19.08 0.94
CA TYR A 30 -0.82 -20.18 0.64
C TYR A 30 -0.06 -21.44 0.19
N MET A 31 0.97 -21.29 -0.64
CA MET A 31 1.82 -22.39 -1.09
C MET A 31 2.86 -22.85 -0.05
N SER A 32 2.89 -22.24 1.15
CA SER A 32 3.89 -22.50 2.20
C SER A 32 5.34 -22.33 1.73
N TRP A 33 5.56 -21.47 0.74
CA TRP A 33 6.90 -21.21 0.20
C TRP A 33 7.69 -20.26 1.10
N PRO A 34 9.01 -20.44 1.20
CA PRO A 34 9.86 -19.67 2.11
C PRO A 34 10.11 -18.24 1.61
N TRP A 35 9.07 -17.40 1.65
CA TRP A 35 9.17 -15.97 1.34
C TRP A 35 9.79 -15.17 2.51
N HIS A 36 9.73 -15.69 3.74
CA HIS A 36 9.97 -14.92 4.97
C HIS A 36 11.44 -14.69 5.30
N ASN A 37 12.36 -15.46 4.72
CA ASN A 37 13.73 -15.52 5.22
C ASN A 37 14.72 -14.67 4.42
N SER A 38 14.35 -14.15 3.24
CA SER A 38 15.26 -13.36 2.39
C SER A 38 14.54 -12.43 1.39
N TYR A 39 13.36 -12.82 0.90
CA TYR A 39 12.64 -12.12 -0.17
C TYR A 39 11.66 -11.05 0.32
N ASN A 40 11.53 -10.84 1.63
CA ASN A 40 10.52 -9.94 2.20
C ASN A 40 11.02 -8.50 2.46
N ILE A 41 12.30 -8.21 2.17
CA ILE A 41 12.89 -6.86 2.28
C ILE A 41 12.10 -5.82 1.45
N PRO A 42 11.69 -6.10 0.19
CA PRO A 42 10.85 -5.18 -0.57
C PRO A 42 9.52 -4.87 0.13
N GLY A 43 8.90 -5.86 0.78
CA GLY A 43 7.65 -5.68 1.51
C GLY A 43 7.77 -4.76 2.71
N PHE A 44 8.90 -4.82 3.43
CA PHE A 44 9.17 -3.91 4.53
C PHE A 44 9.22 -2.45 4.06
N PHE A 45 9.93 -2.16 2.96
CA PHE A 45 10.02 -0.80 2.42
C PHE A 45 8.67 -0.30 1.89
N LEU A 46 7.91 -1.18 1.22
CA LEU A 46 6.57 -0.86 0.74
C LEU A 46 5.61 -0.53 1.91
N LEU A 47 5.68 -1.29 3.00
CA LEU A 47 4.93 -1.01 4.23
C LEU A 47 5.34 0.32 4.87
N LEU A 48 6.64 0.62 4.91
CA LEU A 48 7.15 1.87 5.47
C LEU A 48 6.69 3.08 4.63
N LEU A 49 6.76 2.98 3.31
CA LEU A 49 6.36 4.06 2.39
C LEU A 49 4.83 4.25 2.35
N SER A 50 4.06 3.28 2.80
CA SER A 50 2.62 3.38 2.98
C SER A 50 2.22 3.86 4.39
N TRP A 51 3.17 4.18 5.27
CA TRP A 51 2.88 4.85 6.53
C TRP A 51 2.22 6.22 6.26
N PRO A 52 1.19 6.63 7.03
CA PRO A 52 0.64 6.00 8.24
C PRO A 52 -0.42 4.92 8.01
N TRP A 53 -0.86 4.73 6.75
CA TRP A 53 -1.97 3.85 6.39
C TRP A 53 -1.72 2.41 6.83
N SER A 54 -0.53 1.88 6.56
CA SER A 54 -0.13 0.52 6.94
C SER A 54 -0.21 0.27 8.46
N GLY A 55 0.21 1.24 9.28
CA GLY A 55 0.17 1.13 10.73
C GLY A 55 -1.24 1.18 11.30
N PHE A 56 -2.05 2.14 10.84
CA PHE A 56 -3.44 2.26 11.25
C PHE A 56 -4.24 1.01 10.87
N LEU A 57 -4.08 0.52 9.64
CA LEU A 57 -4.81 -0.65 9.15
C LEU A 57 -4.37 -1.95 9.83
N PHE A 58 -3.09 -2.06 10.22
CA PHE A 58 -2.63 -3.17 11.06
C PHE A 58 -3.32 -3.16 12.44
N SER A 59 -3.43 -1.99 13.07
CA SER A 59 -4.14 -1.87 14.36
C SER A 59 -5.65 -2.13 14.26
N ALA A 60 -6.25 -1.82 13.10
CA ALA A 60 -7.65 -2.07 12.83
C ALA A 60 -7.96 -3.52 12.43
N GLN A 61 -6.95 -4.34 12.13
CA GLN A 61 -7.14 -5.72 11.67
C GLN A 61 -7.92 -6.57 12.68
N SER A 62 -7.56 -6.49 13.96
CA SER A 62 -8.24 -7.21 15.04
C SER A 62 -9.71 -6.79 15.18
N TYR A 63 -10.01 -5.52 14.94
CA TYR A 63 -11.37 -4.99 14.93
C TYR A 63 -12.20 -5.54 13.76
N PHE A 64 -11.66 -5.54 12.54
CA PHE A 64 -12.35 -6.09 11.37
C PHE A 64 -12.52 -7.62 11.43
N GLU A 65 -11.52 -8.34 11.91
CA GLU A 65 -11.60 -9.79 12.14
C GLU A 65 -12.63 -10.13 13.23
N GLY A 66 -12.67 -9.34 14.32
CA GLY A 66 -13.63 -9.53 15.42
C GLY A 66 -15.08 -9.23 15.05
N LEU A 67 -15.31 -8.35 14.08
CA LEU A 67 -16.65 -8.02 13.61
C LEU A 67 -17.26 -9.07 12.67
N ASN A 68 -16.48 -10.04 12.17
CA ASN A 68 -16.93 -11.11 11.26
C ASN A 68 -17.69 -10.63 10.01
N ILE A 69 -17.64 -9.33 9.68
CA ILE A 69 -18.35 -8.72 8.54
C ILE A 69 -17.85 -9.33 7.23
N PHE A 70 -16.56 -9.63 7.19
CA PHE A 70 -15.87 -10.24 6.07
C PHE A 70 -15.02 -11.36 6.68
N GLY A 71 -15.25 -12.62 6.30
CA GLY A 71 -14.42 -13.73 6.79
C GLY A 71 -12.91 -13.42 6.69
N LYS A 72 -12.07 -14.10 7.47
CA LYS A 72 -10.64 -13.76 7.69
C LYS A 72 -9.87 -13.35 6.42
N TYR A 73 -10.06 -14.07 5.31
CA TYR A 73 -9.42 -13.77 4.02
C TYR A 73 -9.94 -12.48 3.36
N SER A 74 -11.24 -12.24 3.43
CA SER A 74 -11.89 -11.06 2.85
C SER A 74 -11.49 -9.78 3.62
N SER A 75 -11.39 -9.85 4.95
CA SER A 75 -10.88 -8.75 5.77
C SER A 75 -9.44 -8.38 5.40
N GLN A 76 -8.59 -9.38 5.18
CA GLN A 76 -7.20 -9.18 4.78
C GLN A 76 -7.06 -8.55 3.38
N ILE A 77 -7.83 -9.00 2.39
CA ILE A 77 -7.85 -8.41 1.05
C ILE A 77 -8.29 -6.94 1.12
N PHE A 78 -9.31 -6.64 1.92
CA PHE A 78 -9.80 -5.28 2.12
C PHE A 78 -8.74 -4.36 2.75
N LEU A 79 -8.04 -4.81 3.78
CA LEU A 79 -6.96 -4.04 4.40
C LEU A 79 -5.77 -3.81 3.45
N ASN A 80 -5.43 -4.80 2.62
CA ASN A 80 -4.40 -4.62 1.58
C ASN A 80 -4.83 -3.59 0.53
N LEU A 81 -6.10 -3.60 0.13
CA LEU A 81 -6.66 -2.61 -0.79
C LEU A 81 -6.51 -1.20 -0.22
N LEU A 82 -6.92 -0.98 1.03
CA LEU A 82 -6.81 0.31 1.70
C LEU A 82 -5.34 0.74 1.86
N THR A 83 -4.44 -0.19 2.19
CA THR A 83 -3.01 0.11 2.30
C THR A 83 -2.42 0.51 0.94
N SER A 84 -2.86 -0.16 -0.14
CA SER A 84 -2.45 0.15 -1.52
C SER A 84 -2.96 1.52 -1.99
N ILE A 85 -4.19 1.89 -1.61
CA ILE A 85 -4.73 3.24 -1.85
C ILE A 85 -3.87 4.27 -1.11
N GLY A 86 -3.57 4.03 0.16
CA GLY A 86 -2.72 4.91 0.98
C GLY A 86 -1.33 5.12 0.38
N PHE A 87 -0.70 4.05 -0.10
CA PHE A 87 0.58 4.12 -0.81
C PHE A 87 0.49 4.97 -2.09
N GLY A 88 -0.55 4.75 -2.91
CA GLY A 88 -0.80 5.56 -4.11
C GLY A 88 -0.96 7.04 -3.79
N LEU A 89 -1.69 7.37 -2.73
CA LEU A 89 -1.86 8.76 -2.27
C LEU A 89 -0.53 9.37 -1.83
N ASN A 90 0.27 8.64 -1.05
CA ASN A 90 1.59 9.09 -0.60
C ASN A 90 2.49 9.45 -1.79
N VAL A 91 2.53 8.62 -2.84
CA VAL A 91 3.33 8.90 -4.05
C VAL A 91 2.88 10.18 -4.75
N VAL A 92 1.57 10.41 -4.88
CA VAL A 92 1.04 11.65 -5.48
C VAL A 92 1.39 12.87 -4.64
N ILE A 93 1.26 12.79 -3.32
CA ILE A 93 1.60 13.87 -2.39
C ILE A 93 3.08 14.22 -2.50
N VAL A 94 3.96 13.22 -2.39
CA VAL A 94 5.41 13.41 -2.50
C VAL A 94 5.78 14.06 -3.83
N LYS A 95 5.24 13.56 -4.95
CA LYS A 95 5.46 14.15 -6.27
C LYS A 95 5.08 15.63 -6.32
N LYS A 96 3.95 16.01 -5.72
CA LYS A 96 3.47 17.41 -5.70
C LYS A 96 4.33 18.30 -4.82
N VAL A 97 4.78 17.81 -3.68
CA VAL A 97 5.74 18.51 -2.80
C VAL A 97 7.04 18.77 -3.55
N PHE A 98 7.62 17.76 -4.22
CA PHE A 98 8.85 17.94 -5.01
C PHE A 98 8.69 18.93 -6.17
N VAL A 99 7.57 18.87 -6.89
CA VAL A 99 7.29 19.85 -7.96
C VAL A 99 7.16 21.27 -7.38
N GLY A 100 6.50 21.42 -6.23
CA GLY A 100 6.38 22.70 -5.52
C GLY A 100 7.75 23.26 -5.11
N ILE A 101 8.59 22.45 -4.47
CA ILE A 101 9.95 22.83 -4.06
C ILE A 101 10.77 23.26 -5.29
N LYS A 102 10.71 22.49 -6.38
CA LYS A 102 11.43 22.80 -7.62
C LYS A 102 11.02 24.14 -8.23
N LEU A 103 9.76 24.54 -8.08
CA LEU A 103 9.28 25.84 -8.55
C LEU A 103 9.73 27.00 -7.65
N MET A 104 9.89 26.77 -6.34
CA MET A 104 10.38 27.79 -5.39
C MET A 104 11.88 28.06 -5.52
N LEU A 105 12.65 27.08 -6.00
CA LEU A 105 14.11 27.18 -6.19
C LEU A 105 14.51 27.77 -7.56
N LYS A 106 13.54 28.15 -8.40
CA LYS A 106 13.74 28.81 -9.69
C LYS A 106 13.37 30.28 -9.57
#